data_AF-A0A2J7VR45-F1
#
_entry.id   AF-A0A2J7VR45-F1
#
_cell.length_a   1.000
_cell.length_b   1.000
_cell.length_c   1.000
_cell.angle_alpha   90.00
_cell.angle_beta   90.00
_cell.angle_gamma   90.00
#
_symmetry.space_group_name_H-M   'P 1'
#
loop_
_entity.id
_entity.type
_entity.pdbx_description
1 polymer ?
#
loop_
_entity_poly.entity_id
_entity_poly.type
_entity_poly.pdbx_seq_one_letter_code
_entity_poly.pdbx_strand_id
1 'polypeptide(L)'
;MTASNLPDAAFTPSEDTAPSWEDMRQGGCMLIDDSLQKLAVYAGGGGSVVLMEEDCDSDLRFVVIEHDKVPALVAALTKAQAEAAEIWAEVEKEIEAYEAAGSGIASGEVGSHR
;
A
#
# COMPACT_ATOMS: atom_id res chain seq x y z
N MET A 1 18.07 28.30 -37.61
CA MET A 1 17.12 28.39 -36.47
C MET A 1 16.75 26.97 -36.12
N THR A 2 17.34 26.44 -35.06
CA THR A 2 17.13 25.07 -34.58
C THR A 2 15.78 24.99 -33.88
N ALA A 3 14.89 24.16 -34.40
CA ALA A 3 13.61 23.86 -33.78
C ALA A 3 13.87 23.23 -32.40
N SER A 4 13.36 23.89 -31.35
CA SER A 4 13.48 23.44 -29.97
C SER A 4 12.79 22.09 -29.78
N ASN A 5 13.56 21.10 -29.33
CA ASN A 5 13.06 19.93 -28.63
C ASN A 5 12.29 20.38 -27.39
N LEU A 6 10.97 20.22 -27.39
CA LEU A 6 10.19 20.06 -26.17
C LEU A 6 9.66 18.63 -26.21
N PRO A 7 10.02 17.75 -25.26
CA PRO A 7 9.32 16.48 -25.12
C PRO A 7 7.85 16.80 -24.83
N ASP A 8 7.02 16.11 -25.61
CA ASP A 8 5.56 16.17 -25.61
C ASP A 8 5.02 16.00 -24.18
N ALA A 9 3.91 16.69 -23.93
CA ALA A 9 3.34 16.92 -22.61
C ALA A 9 3.37 15.69 -21.69
N ALA A 10 3.87 15.87 -20.46
CA ALA A 10 3.65 14.94 -19.38
C ALA A 10 2.13 14.67 -19.28
N PHE A 11 1.71 13.47 -19.69
CA PHE A 11 0.32 13.03 -19.59
C PHE A 11 -0.01 12.93 -18.10
N THR A 12 -0.53 14.02 -17.55
CA THR A 12 -1.19 14.01 -16.25
C THR A 12 -2.60 13.55 -16.54
N PRO A 13 -3.03 12.36 -16.08
CA PRO A 13 -4.44 11.98 -16.20
C PRO A 13 -5.25 13.04 -15.46
N SER A 14 -5.99 13.85 -16.20
CA SER A 14 -7.00 14.75 -15.66
C SER A 14 -8.09 13.89 -14.98
N GLU A 15 -8.61 14.34 -13.83
CA GLU A 15 -9.70 13.67 -13.09
C GLU A 15 -10.87 13.25 -14.00
N ASP A 16 -11.15 14.01 -15.06
CA ASP A 16 -12.17 13.75 -16.09
C ASP A 16 -11.99 12.43 -16.89
N THR A 17 -10.85 11.75 -16.75
CA THR A 17 -10.53 10.51 -17.49
C THR A 17 -10.26 9.29 -16.60
N ALA A 18 -10.33 9.44 -15.28
CA ALA A 18 -10.18 8.32 -14.37
C ALA A 18 -11.47 7.48 -14.35
N PRO A 19 -11.39 6.13 -14.37
CA PRO A 19 -12.56 5.27 -14.18
C PRO A 19 -13.18 5.51 -12.80
N SER A 20 -14.49 5.28 -12.67
CA SER A 20 -15.13 5.41 -11.36
C SER A 20 -14.72 4.29 -10.40
N TRP A 21 -14.85 4.52 -9.09
CA TRP A 21 -14.61 3.49 -8.05
C TRP A 21 -15.40 2.21 -8.30
N GLU A 22 -16.64 2.32 -8.78
CA GLU A 22 -17.49 1.16 -9.07
C GLU A 22 -17.00 0.40 -10.31
N ASP A 23 -16.58 1.10 -11.37
CA ASP A 23 -15.99 0.48 -12.56
C ASP A 23 -14.72 -0.30 -12.21
N MET A 24 -13.86 0.28 -11.36
CA MET A 24 -12.63 -0.37 -10.91
C MET A 24 -12.91 -1.58 -10.02
N ARG A 25 -13.94 -1.53 -9.17
CA ARG A 25 -14.36 -2.68 -8.35
C ARG A 25 -14.84 -3.82 -9.24
N GLN A 26 -15.72 -3.54 -10.20
CA GLN A 26 -16.23 -4.53 -11.14
C GLN A 26 -15.14 -5.06 -12.09
N GLY A 27 -14.17 -4.21 -12.45
CA GLY A 27 -13.02 -4.56 -13.27
C GLY A 27 -11.91 -5.33 -12.54
N GLY A 28 -12.00 -5.50 -11.22
CA GLY A 28 -10.95 -6.16 -10.42
C GLY A 28 -9.66 -5.35 -10.27
N CYS A 29 -9.73 -4.03 -10.48
CA CYS A 29 -8.62 -3.09 -10.37
C CYS A 29 -8.43 -2.57 -8.93
N MET A 30 -9.41 -2.78 -8.05
CA MET A 30 -9.34 -2.39 -6.64
C MET A 30 -8.42 -3.34 -5.85
N LEU A 31 -7.42 -2.78 -5.17
CA LEU A 31 -6.53 -3.50 -4.25
C LEU A 31 -6.98 -3.38 -2.80
N ILE A 32 -7.42 -2.19 -2.39
CA ILE A 32 -7.93 -1.90 -1.05
C ILE A 32 -9.24 -1.16 -1.21
N ASP A 33 -10.28 -1.65 -0.55
CA ASP A 33 -11.64 -1.11 -0.62
C ASP A 33 -12.29 -1.18 0.76
N ASP A 34 -11.82 -0.33 1.67
CA ASP A 34 -12.36 -0.21 3.01
C ASP A 34 -12.78 1.24 3.34
N SER A 35 -13.29 1.46 4.55
CA SER A 35 -13.81 2.76 4.97
C SER A 35 -12.75 3.82 5.25
N LEU A 36 -11.48 3.44 5.37
CA LEU A 36 -10.37 4.30 5.75
C LEU A 36 -9.43 4.57 4.57
N GLN A 37 -9.36 3.64 3.62
CA GLN A 37 -8.49 3.75 2.45
C GLN A 37 -9.12 3.06 1.24
N LYS A 38 -8.96 3.69 0.06
CA LYS A 38 -9.19 3.04 -1.23
C LYS A 38 -7.94 3.12 -2.07
N LEU A 39 -7.55 2.00 -2.66
CA LEU A 39 -6.40 1.91 -3.54
C LEU A 39 -6.76 1.07 -4.76
N ALA A 40 -6.49 1.60 -5.95
CA ALA A 40 -6.72 0.92 -7.22
C ALA A 40 -5.51 1.00 -8.15
N VAL A 41 -5.42 0.03 -9.06
CA VAL A 41 -4.40 -0.03 -10.11
C VAL A 41 -5.05 -0.31 -11.45
N TYR A 42 -4.84 0.57 -12.43
CA TYR A 42 -5.43 0.44 -13.76
C TYR A 42 -4.49 0.91 -14.87
N ALA A 43 -4.81 0.56 -16.11
CA ALA A 43 -4.04 1.00 -17.27
C ALA A 43 -4.34 2.47 -17.59
N GLY A 44 -3.31 3.30 -17.60
CA GLY A 44 -3.39 4.69 -18.02
C GLY A 44 -3.22 4.84 -19.53
N GLY A 45 -3.53 6.05 -20.03
CA GLY A 45 -3.21 6.44 -21.40
C GLY A 45 -1.70 6.33 -21.69
N GLY A 46 -1.35 6.09 -22.95
CA GLY A 46 0.05 6.10 -23.40
C GLY A 46 0.90 4.89 -22.95
N GLY A 47 0.27 3.80 -22.48
CA GLY A 47 1.01 2.61 -22.02
C GLY A 47 1.61 2.79 -20.63
N SER A 48 0.92 3.55 -19.76
CA SER A 48 1.27 3.69 -18.35
C SER A 48 0.40 2.80 -17.46
N VAL A 49 0.86 2.56 -16.25
CA VAL A 49 0.08 1.99 -15.14
C VAL A 49 -0.12 3.09 -14.11
N VAL A 50 -1.37 3.25 -13.66
CA VAL A 50 -1.74 4.28 -12.67
C VAL A 50 -2.12 3.59 -11.38
N LEU A 51 -1.50 3.99 -10.28
CA LEU A 51 -2.00 3.73 -8.93
C LEU A 51 -2.79 4.96 -8.50
N MET A 52 -4.03 4.76 -8.07
CA MET A 52 -4.87 5.81 -7.52
C MET A 52 -5.26 5.46 -6.09
N GLU A 53 -5.04 6.40 -5.19
CA GLU A 53 -5.39 6.31 -3.76
C GLU A 53 -6.41 7.40 -3.41
N GLU A 54 -7.39 7.06 -2.59
CA GLU A 54 -8.25 7.99 -1.85
C GLU A 54 -8.03 7.75 -0.36
N ASP A 55 -7.61 8.81 0.35
CA ASP A 55 -7.47 8.75 1.81
C ASP A 55 -8.80 9.04 2.52
N CYS A 56 -8.79 8.98 3.85
CA CYS A 56 -10.00 9.17 4.66
C CYS A 56 -10.61 10.57 4.57
N ASP A 57 -9.84 11.57 4.14
CA ASP A 57 -10.30 12.94 3.90
C ASP A 57 -10.86 13.12 2.48
N SER A 58 -10.93 12.03 1.70
CA SER A 58 -11.36 12.00 0.29
C SER A 58 -10.39 12.71 -0.66
N ASP A 59 -9.12 12.88 -0.27
CA ASP A 59 -8.10 13.43 -1.17
C ASP A 59 -7.57 12.35 -2.11
N LEU A 60 -7.59 12.65 -3.42
CA LEU A 60 -7.11 11.75 -4.46
C LEU A 60 -5.63 11.95 -4.75
N ARG A 61 -4.88 10.85 -4.79
CA ARG A 61 -3.47 10.82 -5.18
C ARG A 61 -3.24 9.85 -6.32
N PHE A 62 -2.42 10.28 -7.27
CA PHE A 62 -2.11 9.50 -8.47
C PHE A 62 -0.61 9.28 -8.59
N VAL A 63 -0.21 8.03 -8.83
CA VAL A 63 1.15 7.66 -9.19
C VAL A 63 1.12 7.01 -10.56
N VAL A 64 1.73 7.67 -11.53
CA VAL A 64 1.80 7.18 -12.92
C VAL A 64 3.17 6.57 -13.18
N ILE A 65 3.18 5.32 -13.66
CA ILE A 65 4.40 4.56 -13.93
C ILE A 65 4.40 4.12 -15.39
N GLU A 66 5.48 4.39 -16.11
CA GLU A 66 5.65 3.89 -17.47
C GLU A 66 5.76 2.35 -17.49
N HIS A 67 5.19 1.69 -18.50
CA HIS A 67 5.17 0.21 -18.55
C HIS A 67 6.55 -0.45 -18.41
N ASP A 68 7.61 0.17 -18.92
CA ASP A 68 8.98 -0.35 -18.88
C ASP A 68 9.59 -0.29 -17.48
N LYS A 69 9.03 0.53 -16.58
CA LYS A 69 9.43 0.63 -15.17
C LYS A 69 8.64 -0.30 -14.24
N VAL A 70 7.48 -0.80 -14.69
CA VAL A 70 6.63 -1.69 -13.88
C VAL A 70 7.39 -2.92 -13.36
N PRO A 71 8.22 -3.63 -14.15
CA PRO A 71 8.97 -4.77 -13.62
C PRO A 71 9.92 -4.40 -12.47
N ALA A 72 10.56 -3.23 -12.53
CA ALA A 72 11.44 -2.75 -11.47
C ALA A 72 10.66 -2.39 -10.20
N LEU A 73 9.48 -1.79 -10.35
CA LEU A 73 8.58 -1.54 -9.22
C LEU A 73 8.14 -2.84 -8.55
N VAL A 74 7.72 -3.84 -9.32
CA VAL A 74 7.31 -5.16 -8.78
C VAL A 74 8.46 -5.83 -8.02
N ALA A 75 9.69 -5.75 -8.54
CA ALA A 75 10.86 -6.27 -7.85
C ALA A 75 11.12 -5.53 -6.52
N ALA A 76 10.99 -4.20 -6.51
CA ALA A 76 11.14 -3.39 -5.30
C ALA A 76 10.06 -3.70 -4.26
N LEU A 77 8.80 -3.86 -4.69
CA LEU A 77 7.68 -4.23 -3.82
C LEU A 77 7.87 -5.61 -3.20
N THR A 78 8.27 -6.61 -4.01
CA THR A 78 8.56 -7.97 -3.53
C THR A 78 9.66 -7.96 -2.47
N LYS A 79 10.73 -7.18 -2.69
CA LYS A 79 11.81 -7.02 -1.72
C LYS A 79 11.30 -6.37 -0.43
N ALA A 80 10.57 -5.26 -0.52
CA ALA A 80 10.03 -4.55 0.63
C ALA A 80 9.05 -5.42 1.44
N GLN A 81 8.26 -6.27 0.76
CA GLN A 81 7.38 -7.23 1.41
C GLN A 81 8.15 -8.25 2.26
N ALA A 82 9.27 -8.76 1.76
CA ALA A 82 10.10 -9.69 2.53
C ALA A 82 10.70 -9.00 3.77
N GLU A 83 11.23 -7.78 3.61
CA GLU A 83 11.76 -6.98 4.73
C GLU A 83 10.68 -6.67 5.78
N ALA A 84 9.46 -6.33 5.33
CA ALA A 84 8.34 -6.08 6.24
C ALA A 84 7.94 -7.34 7.03
N ALA A 85 7.97 -8.52 6.40
CA ALA A 85 7.69 -9.78 7.07
C ALA A 85 8.73 -10.12 8.14
N GLU A 86 10.02 -9.83 7.87
CA GLU A 86 11.09 -10.00 8.86
C GLU A 86 10.91 -9.08 10.07
N ILE A 87 10.56 -7.81 9.83
CA ILE A 87 10.28 -6.84 10.89
C ILE A 87 9.10 -7.30 11.74
N TRP A 88 8.01 -7.74 11.11
CA TRP A 88 6.82 -8.21 11.82
C TRP A 88 7.11 -9.42 12.72
N ALA A 89 7.94 -10.37 12.24
CA ALA A 89 8.33 -11.53 13.02
C ALA A 89 9.12 -11.16 14.29
N GLU A 90 9.94 -10.11 14.25
CA GLU A 90 10.63 -9.62 15.46
C GLU A 90 9.64 -8.96 16.44
N VAL A 91 8.68 -8.18 15.94
CA VAL A 91 7.62 -7.60 16.77
C VAL A 91 6.77 -8.69 17.43
N GLU A 92 6.42 -9.74 16.70
CA GLU A 92 5.64 -10.87 17.23
C GLU A 92 6.36 -11.57 18.39
N LYS A 93 7.68 -11.79 18.29
CA LYS A 93 8.49 -12.32 19.40
C LYS A 93 8.47 -11.41 20.63
N GLU A 94 8.52 -10.09 20.44
CA GLU A 94 8.43 -9.16 21.56
C GLU A 94 7.06 -9.25 22.24
N ILE A 95 5.97 -9.29 21.45
CA ILE A 95 4.60 -9.45 21.96
C ILE A 95 4.48 -10.75 22.78
N GLU A 96 4.93 -11.89 22.23
CA GLU A 96 4.92 -13.17 22.93
C GLU A 96 5.71 -13.13 24.24
N ALA A 97 6.88 -12.45 24.25
CA ALA A 97 7.68 -12.28 25.46
C ALA A 97 6.95 -11.45 26.53
N TYR A 98 6.25 -10.38 26.13
CA TYR A 98 5.44 -9.57 27.04
C TYR A 98 4.23 -10.35 27.59
N GLU A 99 3.54 -11.13 26.76
CA GLU A 99 2.42 -11.96 27.20
C GLU A 99 2.87 -13.05 28.18
N ALA A 100 4.01 -13.70 27.92
CA ALA A 100 4.60 -14.69 28.82
C ALA A 100 5.03 -14.07 30.16
N ALA A 101 5.59 -12.84 30.14
CA ALA A 101 5.96 -12.12 31.36
C ALA A 101 4.74 -11.64 32.16
N GLY A 102 3.67 -11.20 31.49
CA GLY A 102 2.41 -10.79 32.11
C GLY A 102 1.62 -11.94 32.76
N SER A 103 1.75 -13.16 32.23
CA SER A 103 1.16 -14.38 32.81
C SER A 103 1.89 -14.89 34.05
N GLY A 104 3.10 -14.39 34.36
CA GLY A 104 3.91 -14.85 35.49
C GLY A 104 3.57 -14.22 36.84
N ILE A 105 2.81 -13.13 36.86
CA ILE A 105 2.55 -12.32 38.08
C ILE A 105 1.24 -12.68 38.80
N ALA A 106 0.48 -13.66 38.29
CA ALA A 106 -0.79 -14.11 38.89
C ALA A 106 -0.64 -15.31 39.85
N SER A 107 0.57 -15.80 40.13
CA SER A 107 0.82 -16.95 41.01
C SER A 107 1.73 -16.59 42.19
N GLY A 108 1.34 -15.53 42.93
CA GLY A 108 2.00 -15.12 44.17
C GLY A 108 1.02 -15.20 45.35
N GLU A 109 1.32 -16.12 46.27
CA GLU A 109 0.82 -16.23 47.65
C GLU A 109 -0.71 -16.24 47.90
N VAL A 110 -1.25 -17.44 48.16
CA VAL A 110 -2.29 -17.59 49.19
C VAL A 110 -1.68 -18.37 50.34
N GLY A 111 -1.26 -17.63 51.37
CA GLY A 111 -0.65 -18.17 52.57
C GLY A 111 -1.52 -19.23 53.24
N SER A 112 -0.92 -20.38 53.55
CA SER A 112 -1.51 -21.37 54.44
C SER A 112 -0.83 -21.29 55.80
N HIS A 113 -1.38 -20.45 56.68
CA HIS A 113 -1.17 -20.58 58.12
C HIS A 113 -2.12 -21.66 58.64
N ARG A 114 -1.57 -22.79 59.10
CA ARG A 114 -2.00 -23.49 60.31
C ARG A 114 -1.00 -24.57 60.72
#